data_AF-A0A3C7VVU5-F1
#
_entry.id   AF-A0A3C7VVU5-F1
#
_cell.length_a   1.000
_cell.length_b   1.000
_cell.length_c   1.000
_cell.angle_alpha   90.00
_cell.angle_beta   90.00
_cell.angle_gamma   90.00
#
_symmetry.space_group_name_H-M   'P 1'
#
loop_
_entity.id
_entity.type
_entity.pdbx_description
1 polymer ?
#
loop_
_entity_poly.entity_id
_entity_poly.type
_entity_poly.pdbx_seq_one_letter_code
_entity_poly.pdbx_strand_id
1 'polypeptide(L)'
;MTTAAEAHATQGERCFHCGEAVPPGADFSVAINGESRPMCCPGCRAVASLIAESGLERFYEQRTAWSERPPEVPSRDLDPWRIYDDPELA
;
A
#
# COMPACT_ATOMS: atom_id res chain seq x y z
N MET A 1 -9.41 -14.02 -25.49
CA MET A 1 -8.05 -14.07 -24.91
C MET A 1 -7.98 -12.98 -23.83
N THR A 2 -8.36 -13.30 -22.59
CA THR A 2 -8.30 -12.38 -21.45
C THR A 2 -8.07 -13.19 -20.15
N THR A 3 -6.87 -12.98 -19.59
CA THR A 3 -6.43 -12.99 -18.19
C THR A 3 -6.69 -14.19 -17.26
N ALA A 4 -5.61 -14.69 -16.66
CA ALA A 4 -5.37 -14.56 -15.22
C ALA A 4 -3.88 -14.84 -14.94
N ALA A 5 -3.13 -13.80 -14.55
CA ALA A 5 -1.84 -13.99 -13.90
C ALA A 5 -2.17 -14.35 -12.45
N GLU A 6 -1.89 -15.59 -12.08
CA GLU A 6 -2.16 -16.12 -10.74
C GLU A 6 -1.28 -15.39 -9.72
N ALA A 7 -1.89 -14.52 -8.92
CA ALA A 7 -1.27 -13.90 -7.77
C ALA A 7 -1.43 -14.84 -6.57
N HIS A 8 -0.54 -15.82 -6.47
CA HIS A 8 -0.37 -16.58 -5.23
C HIS A 8 0.62 -15.83 -4.34
N ALA A 9 0.11 -15.07 -3.37
CA ALA A 9 0.94 -14.52 -2.30
C ALA A 9 1.51 -15.67 -1.47
N THR A 10 2.81 -15.93 -1.62
CA THR A 10 3.50 -17.02 -0.93
C THR A 10 3.70 -16.63 0.53
N GLN A 11 3.38 -17.53 1.46
CA GLN A 11 3.58 -17.29 2.90
C GLN A 11 5.04 -16.93 3.18
N GLY A 12 5.27 -15.76 3.79
CA GLY A 12 6.60 -15.27 4.14
C GLY A 12 7.12 -14.11 3.28
N GLU A 13 6.35 -13.63 2.29
CA GLU A 13 6.70 -12.43 1.53
C GLU A 13 6.52 -11.15 2.37
N ARG A 14 7.41 -10.18 2.17
CA ARG A 14 7.33 -8.85 2.78
C ARG A 14 6.75 -7.85 1.78
N CYS A 15 5.94 -6.94 2.28
CA CYS A 15 5.42 -5.81 1.52
C CYS A 15 6.58 -5.02 0.92
N PHE A 16 6.56 -4.83 -0.40
CA PHE A 16 7.62 -4.10 -1.08
C PHE A 16 7.63 -2.60 -0.73
N HIS A 17 6.52 -2.06 -0.23
CA HIS A 17 6.41 -0.65 0.16
C HIS A 17 6.88 -0.37 1.59
N CYS A 18 6.28 -1.02 2.60
CA CYS A 18 6.54 -0.76 4.02
C CYS A 18 7.40 -1.82 4.72
N GLY A 19 7.75 -2.93 4.06
CA GLY A 19 8.63 -3.97 4.63
C GLY A 19 7.98 -4.91 5.66
N GLU A 20 6.73 -4.68 6.05
CA GLU A 20 5.96 -5.58 6.91
C GLU A 20 5.61 -6.90 6.23
N ALA A 21 5.24 -7.93 7.00
CA ALA A 21 4.79 -9.20 6.45
C ALA A 21 3.49 -9.04 5.65
N VAL A 22 3.38 -9.73 4.52
CA VAL A 22 2.14 -9.85 3.77
C VAL A 22 1.23 -10.84 4.50
N PRO A 23 0.01 -10.45 4.90
CA PRO A 23 -0.92 -11.37 5.56
C PRO A 23 -1.31 -12.53 4.65
N PRO A 24 -1.51 -13.74 5.21
CA PRO A 24 -2.00 -14.86 4.41
C PRO A 24 -3.36 -14.52 3.79
N GLY A 25 -3.51 -14.78 2.49
CA GLY A 25 -4.72 -14.48 1.74
C GLY A 25 -4.84 -13.02 1.25
N ALA A 26 -3.86 -12.16 1.55
CA ALA A 26 -3.78 -10.85 0.91
C ALA A 26 -3.38 -11.02 -0.58
N ASP A 27 -4.18 -10.48 -1.48
CA ASP A 27 -3.93 -10.50 -2.92
C ASP A 27 -3.78 -9.06 -3.44
N PHE A 28 -2.68 -8.44 -3.05
CA PHE A 28 -2.35 -7.09 -3.49
C PHE A 28 -0.96 -7.08 -4.12
N SER A 29 -0.89 -6.67 -5.39
CA SER A 29 0.37 -6.51 -6.11
C SER A 29 0.37 -5.26 -6.97
N VAL A 30 1.58 -4.76 -7.27
CA VAL A 30 1.85 -3.63 -8.17
C VAL A 30 3.05 -3.98 -9.05
N ALA A 31 2.97 -3.66 -10.34
CA ALA A 31 4.12 -3.77 -11.23
C ALA A 31 5.08 -2.59 -10.99
N ILE A 32 6.29 -2.88 -10.52
CA ILE A 32 7.34 -1.88 -10.26
C ILE A 32 8.59 -2.34 -11.00
N ASN A 33 9.12 -1.51 -11.90
CA ASN A 33 10.24 -1.86 -12.79
C ASN A 33 9.99 -3.15 -13.61
N GLY A 34 8.73 -3.40 -13.99
CA GLY A 34 8.33 -4.60 -14.74
C GLY A 34 8.20 -5.88 -13.90
N GLU A 35 8.49 -5.83 -12.60
CA GLU A 35 8.31 -6.97 -11.69
C GLU A 35 7.04 -6.79 -10.85
N SER A 36 6.26 -7.87 -10.71
CA SER A 36 5.13 -7.90 -9.77
C SER A 36 5.67 -7.90 -8.34
N ARG A 37 5.31 -6.89 -7.55
CA ARG A 37 5.74 -6.72 -6.16
C ARG A 37 4.55 -6.86 -5.21
N PRO A 38 4.65 -7.66 -4.14
CA PRO A 38 3.56 -7.90 -3.21
C PRO A 38 3.36 -6.73 -2.22
N MET A 39 2.12 -6.55 -1.75
CA MET A 39 1.71 -5.50 -0.81
C MET A 39 0.92 -6.10 0.36
N CYS A 40 1.10 -5.59 1.57
CA CYS A 40 0.40 -6.12 2.75
C CYS A 40 -1.05 -5.65 2.89
N CYS A 41 -1.45 -4.55 2.25
CA CYS A 41 -2.80 -3.96 2.38
C CYS A 41 -3.18 -3.05 1.19
N PRO A 42 -4.47 -2.66 1.06
CA PRO A 42 -4.92 -1.75 0.00
C PRO A 42 -4.21 -0.39 0.00
N GLY A 43 -3.87 0.13 1.18
CA GLY A 43 -3.14 1.40 1.30
C GLY A 43 -1.72 1.33 0.71
N CYS A 44 -0.98 0.26 1.01
CA CYS A 44 0.34 0.04 0.40
C CYS A 44 0.24 -0.13 -1.12
N ARG A 45 -0.77 -0.84 -1.61
CA ARG A 45 -1.04 -0.95 -3.04
C ARG A 45 -1.33 0.41 -3.67
N ALA A 46 -2.17 1.24 -3.06
CA ALA A 46 -2.53 2.55 -3.58
C ALA A 46 -1.30 3.47 -3.70
N VAL A 47 -0.50 3.58 -2.63
CA VAL A 47 0.71 4.41 -2.64
C VAL A 47 1.74 3.87 -3.63
N ALA A 48 1.97 2.56 -3.65
CA ALA A 48 2.92 1.95 -4.58
C ALA A 48 2.49 2.12 -6.04
N SER A 49 1.18 2.01 -6.34
CA SER A 49 0.64 2.25 -7.68
C SER A 49 0.85 3.71 -8.08
N LEU A 50 0.55 4.66 -7.19
CA LEU A 50 0.77 6.08 -7.45
C LEU A 50 2.24 6.37 -7.77
N ILE A 51 3.18 5.81 -7.00
CA ILE A 51 4.63 5.98 -7.25
C ILE A 51 5.01 5.45 -8.63
N ALA A 52 4.55 4.25 -8.99
CA ALA A 52 4.85 3.65 -10.29
C ALA A 52 4.22 4.42 -11.46
N GLU A 53 2.93 4.75 -11.35
CA GLU A 53 2.19 5.49 -12.37
C GLU A 53 2.73 6.91 -12.57
N SER A 54 3.36 7.48 -11.54
CA SER A 54 4.00 8.80 -11.61
C SER A 54 5.43 8.78 -12.15
N GLY A 55 5.97 7.61 -12.52
CA GLY A 55 7.37 7.47 -12.95
C GLY A 55 8.38 7.74 -11.83
N LEU A 56 7.98 7.54 -10.58
CA LEU A 56 8.78 7.80 -9.38
C LEU A 56 9.36 6.51 -8.78
N GLU A 57 9.44 5.41 -9.53
CA GLU A 57 9.91 4.10 -9.05
C GLU A 57 11.32 4.16 -8.45
N ARG A 58 12.15 5.12 -8.89
CA ARG A 58 13.49 5.37 -8.34
C ARG A 58 13.46 5.72 -6.84
N PHE A 59 12.29 6.02 -6.27
CA PHE A 59 12.06 6.07 -4.84
C PHE A 59 12.55 4.79 -4.13
N TYR A 60 12.25 3.62 -4.70
CA TYR A 60 12.57 2.33 -4.08
C TYR A 60 14.08 2.01 -4.08
N GLU A 61 14.84 2.61 -4.98
CA GLU A 61 16.30 2.51 -5.03
C GLU A 61 16.98 3.48 -4.06
N GLN A 62 16.38 4.66 -3.85
CA GLN A 62 16.98 5.75 -3.07
C GLN A 62 16.54 5.76 -1.61
N ARG A 63 15.48 5.04 -1.25
CA ARG A 63 15.01 4.99 0.13
C ARG A 63 16.10 4.44 1.06
N THR A 64 16.26 5.10 2.19
CA THR A 64 17.20 4.68 3.24
C THR A 64 16.50 3.91 4.36
N ALA A 65 15.17 3.93 4.39
CA ALA A 65 14.33 3.26 5.37
C ALA A 65 12.99 2.84 4.76
N TRP A 66 12.26 1.98 5.48
CA TRP A 66 10.90 1.57 5.12
C TRP A 66 9.89 2.65 5.51
N SER A 67 8.80 2.76 4.75
CA SER A 67 7.67 3.60 5.13
C SER A 67 7.02 3.03 6.39
N GLU A 68 6.96 3.85 7.44
CA GLU A 68 6.33 3.47 8.70
C GLU A 68 4.81 3.57 8.59
N ARG A 69 4.11 2.57 9.13
CA ARG A 69 2.67 2.67 9.30
C ARG A 69 2.38 3.64 10.45
N PRO A 70 1.48 4.62 10.27
CA PRO A 70 1.00 5.43 11.39
C PRO A 70 0.45 4.51 12.50
N PRO A 71 0.65 4.85 13.78
CA PRO A 71 0.05 4.10 14.86
C PRO A 71 -1.47 4.10 14.72
N GLU A 72 -2.11 3.00 15.13
CA GLU A 72 -3.57 2.97 15.23
C GLU A 72 -4.01 4.02 16.26
N VAL A 73 -4.79 4.99 15.79
CA VAL A 73 -5.35 6.06 16.62
C VAL A 73 -6.76 5.64 17.04
N PRO A 74 -7.09 5.61 18.34
CA PRO A 74 -8.45 5.34 18.79
C PRO A 74 -9.44 6.32 18.17
N SER A 75 -10.61 5.83 17.77
CA SER A 75 -11.64 6.64 17.09
C SER A 75 -12.06 7.90 17.88
N ARG A 76 -12.05 7.83 19.22
CA ARG A 76 -12.33 8.97 20.10
C ARG A 76 -11.37 10.14 19.94
N ASP A 77 -10.14 9.87 19.48
CA ASP A 77 -9.08 10.87 19.33
C ASP A 77 -9.09 11.50 17.92
N LEU A 78 -10.02 11.07 17.04
CA LEU A 78 -10.26 11.65 15.71
C LEU A 78 -11.29 12.80 15.74
N ASP A 79 -11.84 13.12 16.91
CA ASP A 79 -12.87 14.15 17.10
C ASP A 79 -12.56 15.50 16.43
N PRO A 80 -11.30 16.01 16.43
CA PRO A 80 -10.98 17.28 15.76
C PRO A 80 -11.16 17.27 14.25
N TRP A 81 -11.08 16.10 13.60
CA TRP A 81 -11.13 15.97 12.14
C TRP A 81 -12.55 15.71 11.63
N ARG A 82 -13.51 15.39 12.50
CA ARG A 82 -14.90 15.12 12.14
C ARG A 82 -15.59 16.26 11.40
N ILE A 83 -15.12 17.49 11.58
CA ILE A 83 -15.66 18.66 10.87
C ILE A 83 -15.48 18.55 9.34
N TYR A 84 -14.44 17.87 8.86
CA TYR A 84 -14.21 17.68 7.42
C TYR A 84 -15.09 16.58 6.81
N ASP A 85 -15.75 15.76 7.65
CA ASP A 85 -16.70 14.73 7.24
C ASP A 85 -18.16 15.23 7.29
N ASP A 86 -18.39 16.51 7.64
CA ASP A 86 -19.73 17.08 7.73
C ASP A 86 -20.33 17.28 6.33
N PRO A 87 -21.44 16.60 5.98
CA PRO A 87 -22.06 16.74 4.67
C PRO A 87 -22.60 18.15 4.40
N GLU A 88 -22.81 18.99 5.42
CA GLU A 88 -23.22 20.38 5.23
C GLU A 88 -22.07 21.28 4.76
N LEU A 89 -20.82 20.82 4.86
CA LEU A 89 -19.62 21.55 4.42
C LEU A 89 -19.08 21.10 3.05
N ALA A 90 -19.67 20.06 2.44
CA ALA A 90 -19.21 19.45 1.18
C ALA A 90 -19.73 20.14 -0.10
#